data_AF-A0A2R7JVA1-F1
#
_entry.id   AF-A0A2R7JVA1-F1
#
_cell.length_a   1.000
_cell.length_b   1.000
_cell.length_c   1.000
_cell.angle_alpha   90.00
_cell.angle_beta   90.00
_cell.angle_gamma   90.00
#
_symmetry.space_group_name_H-M   'P 1'
#
loop_
_entity.id
_entity.type
_entity.pdbx_description
1 polymer ?
#
loop_
_entity_poly.entity_id
_entity_poly.type
_entity_poly.pdbx_seq_one_letter_code
_entity_poly.pdbx_strand_id
1 'polypeptide(L)'
;TWTVPPTILKEDVVPAMKRNRNYLANKNITIYDSAGKVVDPSAWNENKPGNYRYIQSPGFNNSLGLMKILFPNNHSVYLHDTNHRNYFGRNNRSLSSGCVRVENPLELAEHILDNSERYSKEKIDTIIASKKTTSAKITKKYSLYQWYWTAWSEKNQLIFRADIYNLDSDLYAKLRN
;
A
#
# COMPACT_ATOMS: atom_id res chain seq x y z
N THR A 1 -4.62 -9.93 -1.81
CA THR A 1 -4.99 -9.71 -0.38
C THR A 1 -4.09 -8.66 0.24
N TRP A 2 -4.46 -8.17 1.42
CA TRP A 2 -3.62 -7.28 2.24
C TRP A 2 -3.46 -7.87 3.64
N THR A 3 -2.23 -8.04 4.09
CA THR A 3 -1.94 -8.38 5.49
C THR A 3 -1.76 -7.08 6.26
N VAL A 4 -2.55 -6.89 7.31
CA VAL A 4 -2.50 -5.65 8.13
C VAL A 4 -1.12 -5.54 8.80
N PRO A 5 -0.39 -4.43 8.60
CA PRO A 5 0.91 -4.22 9.24
C PRO A 5 0.76 -3.88 10.74
N PRO A 6 1.81 -4.10 11.56
CA PRO A 6 1.73 -3.93 13.02
C PRO A 6 1.25 -2.55 13.48
N THR A 7 1.67 -1.48 12.81
CA THR A 7 1.26 -0.11 13.16
C THR A 7 -0.24 0.10 12.97
N ILE A 8 -0.78 -0.27 11.80
CA ILE A 8 -2.22 -0.18 11.51
C ILE A 8 -3.03 -1.12 12.39
N LEU A 9 -2.49 -2.30 12.71
CA LEU A 9 -3.11 -3.21 13.66
C LEU A 9 -3.30 -2.53 15.02
N LYS A 10 -2.25 -1.89 15.53
CA LYS A 10 -2.24 -1.21 16.84
C LYS A 10 -3.12 0.04 16.87
N GLU A 11 -3.05 0.87 15.83
CA GLU A 11 -3.66 2.20 15.82
C GLU A 11 -5.12 2.20 15.34
N ASP A 12 -5.47 1.31 14.41
CA ASP A 12 -6.80 1.32 13.77
C ASP A 12 -7.61 0.07 14.10
N VAL A 13 -7.07 -1.12 13.80
CA VAL A 13 -7.86 -2.37 13.82
C VAL A 13 -8.20 -2.80 15.24
N VAL A 14 -7.22 -2.81 16.16
CA VAL A 14 -7.45 -3.18 17.57
C VAL A 14 -8.47 -2.23 18.23
N PRO A 15 -8.32 -0.90 18.15
CA PRO A 15 -9.32 0.02 18.71
C PRO A 15 -10.71 -0.15 18.09
N ALA A 16 -10.80 -0.38 16.77
CA ALA A 16 -12.08 -0.61 16.11
C ALA A 16 -12.75 -1.92 16.56
N MET A 17 -11.99 -3.00 16.70
CA MET A 17 -12.48 -4.29 17.20
C MET A 17 -12.93 -4.24 18.66
N LYS A 18 -12.24 -3.46 19.50
CA LYS A 18 -12.65 -3.23 20.90
C LYS A 18 -14.01 -2.55 20.99
N ARG A 19 -14.30 -1.60 20.09
CA ARG A 19 -15.60 -0.93 20.00
C ARG A 19 -16.67 -1.81 19.37
N ASN A 20 -16.32 -2.58 18.34
CA ASN A 20 -17.27 -3.41 17.60
C ASN A 20 -16.57 -4.66 17.01
N ARG A 21 -16.90 -5.85 17.53
CA ARG A 21 -16.33 -7.12 17.05
C ARG A 21 -16.70 -7.46 15.60
N ASN A 22 -17.80 -6.90 15.08
CA ASN A 22 -18.21 -7.06 13.68
C ASN A 22 -17.40 -6.19 12.70
N TYR A 23 -16.48 -5.34 13.19
CA TYR A 23 -15.64 -4.48 12.36
C TYR A 23 -14.92 -5.25 11.25
N LEU A 24 -14.39 -6.44 11.56
CA LEU A 24 -13.63 -7.23 10.60
C LEU A 24 -14.50 -7.76 9.46
N ALA A 25 -15.72 -8.22 9.77
CA ALA A 25 -16.67 -8.66 8.76
C ALA A 25 -17.00 -7.52 7.78
N ASN A 26 -17.26 -6.31 8.30
CA ASN A 26 -17.55 -5.13 7.48
C ASN A 26 -16.36 -4.72 6.58
N LYS A 27 -15.13 -5.07 6.96
CA LYS A 27 -13.92 -4.78 6.19
C LYS A 27 -13.43 -5.98 5.37
N ASN A 28 -14.13 -7.12 5.39
CA ASN A 28 -13.69 -8.38 4.79
C ASN A 28 -12.29 -8.82 5.26
N ILE A 29 -12.04 -8.69 6.56
CA ILE A 29 -10.79 -9.11 7.20
C ILE A 29 -11.01 -10.43 7.94
N THR A 30 -10.17 -11.41 7.67
CA THR A 30 -10.16 -12.70 8.40
C THR A 30 -8.97 -12.74 9.36
N ILE A 31 -9.20 -13.23 10.57
CA ILE A 31 -8.16 -13.47 11.58
C ILE A 31 -7.66 -14.90 11.46
N TYR A 32 -6.36 -15.09 11.51
CA TYR A 32 -5.70 -16.39 11.56
C TYR A 32 -4.79 -16.48 12.78
N ASP A 33 -4.74 -17.63 13.45
CA ASP A 33 -3.77 -17.89 14.51
C ASP A 33 -2.37 -18.20 13.95
N SER A 34 -1.42 -18.50 14.84
CA SER A 34 -0.06 -18.88 14.47
C SER A 34 0.03 -20.19 13.68
N ALA A 35 -0.97 -21.07 13.77
CA ALA A 35 -1.06 -22.31 13.00
C ALA A 35 -1.73 -22.09 11.63
N GLY A 36 -2.19 -20.86 11.33
CA GLY A 36 -2.88 -20.52 10.08
C GLY A 36 -4.36 -20.94 10.07
N LYS A 37 -4.95 -21.28 11.21
CA LYS A 37 -6.38 -21.58 11.31
C LYS A 37 -7.18 -20.30 11.48
N VAL A 38 -8.34 -20.24 10.84
CA VAL A 38 -9.29 -19.12 11.00
C VAL A 38 -9.77 -19.05 12.44
N VAL A 39 -9.72 -17.85 13.03
CA VAL A 39 -10.17 -17.56 14.39
C VAL A 39 -11.45 -16.75 14.31
N ASP A 40 -12.49 -17.21 15.02
CA ASP A 40 -13.73 -16.45 15.15
C ASP A 40 -13.48 -15.14 15.93
N PRO A 41 -14.02 -13.99 15.51
CA PRO A 41 -13.83 -12.71 16.22
C PRO A 41 -14.26 -12.72 17.70
N SER A 42 -15.16 -13.61 18.11
CA SER A 42 -15.54 -13.80 19.51
C SER A 42 -14.43 -14.44 20.35
N ALA A 43 -13.59 -15.28 19.74
CA ALA A 43 -12.43 -15.93 20.36
C ALA A 43 -11.16 -15.06 20.30
N TRP A 44 -11.24 -13.87 19.72
CA TRP A 44 -10.10 -12.95 19.63
C TRP A 44 -9.72 -12.40 21.01
N ASN A 45 -8.46 -12.64 21.39
CA ASN A 45 -7.88 -12.13 22.62
C ASN A 45 -7.31 -10.72 22.43
N GLU A 46 -7.99 -9.74 23.01
CA GLU A 46 -7.63 -8.32 22.92
C GLU A 46 -6.32 -7.95 23.62
N ASN A 47 -5.84 -8.79 24.54
CA ASN A 47 -4.57 -8.59 25.25
C ASN A 47 -3.38 -9.12 24.46
N LYS A 48 -3.62 -9.94 23.44
CA LYS A 48 -2.58 -10.53 22.58
C LYS A 48 -2.90 -10.39 21.08
N PRO A 49 -3.24 -9.20 20.59
CA PRO A 49 -3.66 -9.03 19.19
C PRO A 49 -2.54 -9.33 18.20
N GLY A 50 -1.27 -9.22 18.60
CA GLY A 50 -0.10 -9.55 17.79
C GLY A 50 0.13 -11.06 17.57
N ASN A 51 -0.60 -11.93 18.28
CA ASN A 51 -0.50 -13.38 18.09
C ASN A 51 -1.27 -13.87 16.85
N TYR A 52 -1.97 -12.96 16.17
CA TYR A 52 -2.83 -13.27 15.03
C TYR A 52 -2.36 -12.54 13.77
N ARG A 53 -2.67 -13.12 12.62
CA ARG A 53 -2.57 -12.47 11.32
C ARG A 53 -3.95 -12.01 10.86
N TYR A 54 -4.03 -10.77 10.38
CA TYR A 54 -5.25 -10.17 9.88
C TYR A 54 -5.09 -9.97 8.38
N ILE A 55 -5.92 -10.64 7.59
CA ILE A 55 -5.81 -10.63 6.13
C ILE A 55 -7.12 -10.12 5.55
N GLN A 56 -7.03 -8.98 4.87
CA GLN A 56 -8.12 -8.45 4.08
C GLN A 56 -8.19 -9.16 2.72
N SER A 57 -9.37 -9.67 2.40
CA SER A 57 -9.66 -10.34 1.13
C SER A 57 -9.50 -9.40 -0.08
N PRO A 58 -9.24 -9.92 -1.29
CA PRO A 58 -9.19 -9.11 -2.50
C PRO A 58 -10.55 -8.49 -2.82
N GLY A 59 -10.55 -7.31 -3.43
CA GLY A 59 -11.75 -6.61 -3.89
C GLY A 59 -11.57 -5.10 -3.91
N PHE A 60 -12.53 -4.38 -4.49
CA PHE A 60 -12.48 -2.91 -4.64
C PHE A 60 -12.36 -2.14 -3.32
N ASN A 61 -12.82 -2.73 -2.21
CA ASN A 61 -12.73 -2.16 -0.87
C ASN A 61 -11.45 -2.54 -0.11
N ASN A 62 -10.52 -3.25 -0.76
CA ASN A 62 -9.24 -3.57 -0.16
C ASN A 62 -8.40 -2.29 0.03
N SER A 63 -7.71 -2.18 1.17
CA SER A 63 -6.92 -0.99 1.51
C SER A 63 -5.70 -0.79 0.60
N LEU A 64 -5.24 -1.85 -0.07
CA LEU A 64 -4.23 -1.80 -1.14
C LEU A 64 -4.84 -1.68 -2.55
N GLY A 65 -6.16 -1.49 -2.65
CA GLY A 65 -6.88 -1.55 -3.92
C GLY A 65 -6.75 -2.90 -4.61
N LEU A 66 -6.67 -2.86 -5.95
CA LEU A 66 -6.71 -4.05 -6.79
C LEU A 66 -5.35 -4.73 -6.99
N MET A 67 -4.25 -4.03 -6.71
CA MET A 67 -2.91 -4.58 -6.90
C MET A 67 -1.85 -3.92 -6.02
N LYS A 68 -0.71 -4.62 -5.89
CA LYS A 68 0.51 -4.09 -5.28
C LYS A 68 1.74 -4.57 -6.05
N ILE A 69 2.77 -3.75 -6.09
CA ILE A 69 4.07 -4.04 -6.66
C ILE A 69 5.06 -4.14 -5.51
N LEU A 70 5.58 -5.35 -5.33
CA LEU A 70 6.63 -5.61 -4.34
C LEU A 70 7.98 -5.32 -4.98
N PHE A 71 8.86 -4.67 -4.22
CA PHE A 71 10.24 -4.41 -4.63
C PHE A 71 11.18 -4.65 -3.44
N PRO A 72 12.45 -5.05 -3.68
CA PRO A 72 13.41 -5.25 -2.61
C PRO A 72 13.62 -3.96 -1.81
N ASN A 73 13.40 -4.01 -0.50
CA ASN A 73 13.71 -2.92 0.42
C ASN A 73 13.80 -3.44 1.86
N ASN A 74 14.48 -2.70 2.73
CA ASN A 74 14.63 -3.04 4.16
C ASN A 74 13.41 -2.63 5.01
N HIS A 75 12.37 -2.11 4.37
CA HIS A 75 11.15 -1.68 5.00
C HIS A 75 9.99 -2.58 4.54
N SER A 76 8.83 -2.47 5.17
CA SER A 76 7.62 -3.17 4.70
C SER A 76 6.83 -2.30 3.73
N VAL A 77 7.51 -1.59 2.81
CA VAL A 77 6.87 -0.69 1.83
C VAL A 77 6.73 -1.32 0.45
N TYR A 78 5.71 -0.87 -0.27
CA TYR A 78 5.37 -1.31 -1.62
C TYR A 78 4.64 -0.19 -2.37
N LEU A 79 4.60 -0.28 -3.69
CA LEU A 79 3.70 0.52 -4.51
C LEU A 79 2.35 -0.19 -4.59
N HIS A 80 1.24 0.52 -4.53
CA HIS A 80 -0.07 -0.14 -4.57
C HIS A 80 -1.19 0.77 -5.10
N ASP A 81 -2.30 0.15 -5.48
CA ASP A 81 -3.57 0.82 -5.76
C ASP A 81 -4.24 1.31 -4.46
N THR A 82 -5.40 1.94 -4.53
CA THR A 82 -6.13 2.43 -3.37
C THR A 82 -7.63 2.43 -3.60
N ASN A 83 -8.38 2.12 -2.55
CA ASN A 83 -9.82 2.34 -2.51
C ASN A 83 -10.19 3.83 -2.27
N HIS A 84 -9.21 4.71 -2.05
CA HIS A 84 -9.37 6.15 -1.85
C HIS A 84 -8.81 6.95 -3.03
N ARG A 85 -9.39 6.78 -4.23
CA ARG A 85 -8.92 7.47 -5.47
C ARG A 85 -9.03 8.99 -5.39
N ASN A 86 -9.98 9.50 -4.63
CA ASN A 86 -10.17 10.93 -4.41
C ASN A 86 -8.97 11.63 -3.72
N TYR A 87 -8.02 10.88 -3.14
CA TYR A 87 -6.84 11.48 -2.52
C TYR A 87 -5.83 12.03 -3.53
N PHE A 88 -5.86 11.59 -4.79
CA PHE A 88 -4.98 12.13 -5.82
C PHE A 88 -5.33 13.58 -6.20
N GLY A 89 -6.61 13.97 -6.07
CA GLY A 89 -7.06 15.35 -6.26
C GLY A 89 -6.71 16.33 -5.13
N ARG A 90 -6.03 15.88 -4.06
CA ARG A 90 -5.62 16.76 -2.94
C ARG A 90 -4.28 17.42 -3.22
N ASN A 91 -4.11 18.64 -2.71
CA ASN A 91 -2.83 19.34 -2.72
C ASN A 91 -1.83 18.67 -1.76
N ASN A 92 -2.24 18.37 -0.54
CA ASN A 92 -1.45 17.58 0.40
C ASN A 92 -1.79 16.08 0.27
N ARG A 93 -0.77 15.27 -0.05
CA ARG A 93 -0.93 13.82 -0.31
C ARG A 93 -0.07 12.92 0.59
N SER A 94 0.59 13.46 1.62
CA SER A 94 1.27 12.67 2.65
C SER A 94 0.28 12.02 3.64
N LEU A 95 -0.60 11.17 3.11
CA LEU A 95 -1.75 10.57 3.81
C LEU A 95 -1.62 9.04 3.96
N SER A 96 -0.42 8.49 3.80
CA SER A 96 -0.17 7.06 3.94
C SER A 96 0.70 6.77 5.16
N SER A 97 0.58 5.56 5.69
CA SER A 97 1.45 5.06 6.77
C SER A 97 2.80 4.54 6.24
N GLY A 98 3.28 5.09 5.11
CA GLY A 98 4.61 4.81 4.55
C GLY A 98 4.64 4.09 3.19
N CYS A 99 3.59 3.37 2.79
CA CYS A 99 3.51 2.81 1.43
C CYS A 99 3.10 3.87 0.40
N VAL A 100 3.45 3.66 -0.88
CA VAL A 100 3.21 4.64 -1.94
C VAL A 100 2.01 4.21 -2.78
N ARG A 101 0.99 5.06 -2.82
CA ARG A 101 -0.19 4.86 -3.68
C ARG A 101 0.10 5.37 -5.09
N VAL A 102 -0.27 4.58 -6.10
CA VAL A 102 -0.13 4.92 -7.53
C VAL A 102 -1.52 5.21 -8.10
N GLU A 103 -1.67 6.30 -8.86
CA GLU A 103 -2.97 6.76 -9.38
C GLU A 103 -3.53 5.84 -10.47
N ASN A 104 -2.65 5.45 -11.41
CA ASN A 104 -2.95 4.53 -12.51
C ASN A 104 -2.13 3.23 -12.38
N PRO A 105 -2.38 2.42 -11.34
CA PRO A 105 -1.54 1.26 -11.03
C PRO A 105 -1.68 0.15 -12.07
N LEU A 106 -2.87 -0.03 -12.67
CA LEU A 106 -3.11 -1.07 -13.66
C LEU A 106 -2.42 -0.77 -15.00
N GLU A 107 -2.41 0.50 -15.42
CA GLU A 107 -1.65 0.95 -16.59
C GLU A 107 -0.14 0.75 -16.36
N LEU A 108 0.34 1.10 -15.16
CA LEU A 108 1.71 0.80 -14.77
C LEU A 108 2.00 -0.71 -14.80
N ALA A 109 1.07 -1.55 -14.35
CA ALA A 109 1.22 -3.01 -14.34
C ALA A 109 1.35 -3.58 -15.76
N GLU A 110 0.47 -3.15 -16.67
CA GLU A 110 0.53 -3.54 -18.09
C GLU A 110 1.89 -3.18 -18.69
N HIS A 111 2.38 -1.97 -18.43
CA HIS A 111 3.67 -1.52 -18.93
C HIS A 111 4.87 -2.29 -18.35
N ILE A 112 4.91 -2.51 -17.03
CA ILE A 112 6.07 -3.18 -16.40
C ILE A 112 6.10 -4.68 -16.65
N LEU A 113 4.94 -5.32 -16.82
CA LEU A 113 4.86 -6.76 -17.11
C LEU A 113 5.28 -7.08 -18.55
N ASP A 114 5.15 -6.11 -19.47
CA ASP A 114 5.72 -6.14 -20.83
C ASP A 114 5.38 -7.46 -21.58
N ASN A 115 4.16 -7.94 -21.41
CA ASN A 115 3.65 -9.17 -22.02
C ASN A 115 2.14 -9.03 -22.27
N SER A 116 1.80 -8.47 -23.42
CA SER A 116 0.41 -8.18 -23.81
C SER A 116 -0.44 -9.45 -24.01
N GLU A 117 0.16 -10.58 -24.39
CA GLU A 117 -0.58 -11.84 -24.55
C GLU A 117 -1.17 -12.35 -23.22
N ARG A 118 -0.46 -12.13 -22.11
CA ARG A 118 -0.86 -12.59 -20.77
C ARG A 118 -1.46 -11.51 -19.90
N TYR A 119 -1.06 -10.26 -20.10
CA TYR A 119 -1.38 -9.14 -19.22
C TYR A 119 -1.82 -7.90 -20.00
N SER A 120 -2.54 -8.06 -21.12
CA SER A 120 -3.34 -6.95 -21.66
C SER A 120 -4.33 -6.46 -20.61
N LYS A 121 -4.80 -5.23 -20.78
CA LYS A 121 -5.89 -4.66 -19.98
C LYS A 121 -7.07 -5.62 -19.76
N GLU A 122 -7.59 -6.27 -20.80
CA GLU A 122 -8.74 -7.20 -20.71
C GLU A 122 -8.42 -8.44 -19.88
N LYS A 123 -7.18 -8.95 -19.99
CA LYS A 123 -6.71 -10.08 -19.18
C LYS A 123 -6.54 -9.68 -17.72
N ILE A 124 -6.01 -8.49 -17.46
CA ILE A 124 -5.90 -7.92 -16.10
C ILE A 124 -7.29 -7.75 -15.50
N ASP A 125 -8.26 -7.22 -16.24
CA ASP A 125 -9.64 -7.06 -15.79
C ASP A 125 -10.29 -8.42 -15.47
N THR A 126 -10.01 -9.45 -16.27
CA THR A 126 -10.46 -10.83 -15.99
C THR A 126 -9.84 -11.38 -14.70
N ILE A 127 -8.56 -11.14 -14.46
CA ILE A 127 -7.88 -11.52 -13.21
C ILE A 127 -8.53 -10.81 -12.03
N ILE A 128 -8.79 -9.51 -12.13
CA ILE A 128 -9.45 -8.72 -11.09
C ILE A 128 -10.85 -9.25 -10.80
N ALA A 129 -11.64 -9.50 -11.86
CA ALA A 129 -13.00 -10.03 -11.75
C ALA A 129 -13.07 -11.39 -11.05
N SER A 130 -12.01 -12.21 -11.16
CA SER A 130 -11.93 -13.50 -10.47
C SER A 130 -11.91 -13.38 -8.94
N LYS A 131 -11.55 -12.20 -8.39
CA LYS A 131 -11.34 -11.92 -6.95
C LYS A 131 -10.33 -12.86 -6.27
N LYS A 132 -9.55 -13.62 -7.05
CA LYS A 132 -8.45 -14.45 -6.55
C LYS A 132 -7.15 -13.66 -6.60
N THR A 133 -6.32 -13.82 -5.58
CA THR A 133 -4.99 -13.20 -5.59
C THR A 133 -4.11 -13.96 -6.59
N THR A 134 -3.69 -13.28 -7.65
CA THR A 134 -2.77 -13.81 -8.65
C THR A 134 -1.43 -13.08 -8.54
N SER A 135 -0.33 -13.84 -8.65
CA SER A 135 1.02 -13.29 -8.67
C SER A 135 1.56 -13.29 -10.10
N ALA A 136 2.08 -12.16 -10.54
CA ALA A 136 2.77 -12.02 -11.83
C ALA A 136 4.24 -11.65 -11.57
N LYS A 137 5.16 -12.32 -12.26
CA LYS A 137 6.60 -12.03 -12.17
C LYS A 137 6.98 -11.01 -13.23
N ILE A 138 7.60 -9.92 -12.80
CA ILE A 138 8.24 -8.95 -13.68
C ILE A 138 9.56 -9.56 -14.18
N THR A 139 9.71 -9.72 -15.49
CA THR A 139 10.88 -10.36 -16.12
C THR A 139 11.96 -9.35 -16.47
N LYS A 140 11.56 -8.15 -16.90
CA LYS A 140 12.46 -7.04 -17.19
C LYS A 140 12.95 -6.39 -15.89
N LYS A 141 14.23 -6.00 -15.87
CA LYS A 141 14.80 -5.32 -14.70
C LYS A 141 14.46 -3.84 -14.77
N TYR A 142 13.80 -3.33 -13.73
CA TYR A 142 13.54 -1.92 -13.54
C TYR A 142 14.28 -1.44 -12.29
N SER A 143 14.84 -0.23 -12.37
CA SER A 143 15.35 0.45 -11.19
C SER A 143 14.24 1.31 -10.59
N LEU A 144 14.05 1.23 -9.27
CA LEU A 144 13.11 2.07 -8.54
C LEU A 144 13.88 3.02 -7.64
N TYR A 145 13.71 4.32 -7.87
CA TYR A 145 14.30 5.38 -7.05
C TYR A 145 13.19 6.16 -6.35
N GLN A 146 13.36 6.37 -5.05
CA GLN A 146 12.51 7.26 -4.25
C GLN A 146 13.38 8.42 -3.78
N TRP A 147 13.24 9.56 -4.43
CA TRP A 147 13.99 10.77 -4.10
C TRP A 147 13.10 11.77 -3.38
N TYR A 148 13.74 12.58 -2.54
CA TYR A 148 13.10 13.65 -1.80
C TYR A 148 13.76 14.98 -2.18
N TRP A 149 13.08 15.73 -3.04
CA TRP A 149 13.51 17.06 -3.47
C TRP A 149 12.44 18.08 -3.11
N THR A 150 12.84 19.11 -2.37
CA THR A 150 12.01 20.26 -2.01
C THR A 150 12.19 21.43 -2.96
N ALA A 151 13.20 21.39 -3.83
CA ALA A 151 13.42 22.36 -4.90
C ALA A 151 13.98 21.70 -6.16
N TRP A 152 13.54 22.13 -7.35
CA TRP A 152 14.12 21.73 -8.64
C TRP A 152 13.85 22.79 -9.72
N SER A 153 14.58 22.71 -10.84
CA SER A 153 14.36 23.55 -12.02
C SER A 153 13.54 22.81 -13.07
N GLU A 154 12.49 23.45 -13.58
CA GLU A 154 11.70 22.96 -14.70
C GLU A 154 11.46 24.11 -15.67
N LYS A 155 11.83 23.93 -16.95
CA LYS A 155 11.68 24.97 -18.01
C LYS A 155 12.25 26.34 -17.59
N ASN A 156 13.44 26.34 -16.98
CA ASN A 156 14.12 27.54 -16.43
C ASN A 156 13.34 28.27 -15.33
N GLN A 157 12.36 27.62 -14.70
CA GLN A 157 11.67 28.13 -13.52
C GLN A 157 12.03 27.28 -12.31
N LEU A 158 12.36 27.95 -11.20
CA LEU A 158 12.63 27.30 -9.94
C LEU A 158 11.31 26.96 -9.25
N ILE A 159 11.11 25.68 -8.94
CA ILE A 159 9.92 25.16 -8.28
C ILE A 159 10.30 24.72 -6.88
N PHE A 160 9.46 25.09 -5.90
CA PHE A 160 9.58 24.67 -4.52
C PHE A 160 8.40 23.83 -4.06
N ARG A 161 8.64 22.97 -3.07
CA ARG A 161 7.66 22.18 -2.33
C ARG A 161 7.95 22.28 -0.85
N ALA A 162 6.92 22.08 -0.03
CA ALA A 162 7.07 22.07 1.42
C ALA A 162 7.94 20.89 1.88
N ASP A 163 8.85 21.16 2.81
CA ASP A 163 9.68 20.17 3.49
C ASP A 163 8.88 19.42 4.54
N ILE A 164 8.00 18.52 4.08
CA ILE A 164 7.10 17.75 4.96
C ILE A 164 7.82 16.78 5.92
N TYR A 165 9.11 16.52 5.71
CA TYR A 165 9.90 15.62 6.56
C TYR A 165 10.97 16.35 7.38
N ASN A 166 11.05 17.68 7.28
CA ASN A 166 12.02 18.53 7.95
C ASN A 166 13.49 18.09 7.68
N LEU A 167 13.79 17.68 6.44
CA LEU A 167 15.12 17.20 6.05
C LEU A 167 16.01 18.30 5.47
N ASP A 168 15.45 19.45 5.08
CA ASP A 168 16.20 20.50 4.39
C ASP A 168 17.19 21.19 5.33
N SER A 169 16.82 21.38 6.60
CA SER A 169 17.72 21.99 7.60
C SER A 169 19.04 21.21 7.73
N ASP A 170 18.94 19.88 7.85
CA ASP A 170 20.10 19.00 7.97
C ASP A 170 20.92 18.95 6.67
N LEU A 171 20.24 18.96 5.51
CA LEU A 171 20.90 19.01 4.21
C LEU A 171 21.69 20.32 4.06
N TYR A 172 21.08 21.47 4.36
CA TYR A 172 21.74 22.76 4.25
C TYR A 172 22.94 22.89 5.19
N ALA A 173 22.86 22.36 6.41
CA ALA A 173 24.00 22.32 7.32
C ALA A 173 25.18 21.54 6.71
N LYS A 174 24.93 20.42 6.02
CA LYS A 174 25.95 19.60 5.37
C LYS A 174 26.55 20.24 4.12
N LEU A 175 25.76 21.02 3.36
CA LEU A 175 26.22 21.68 2.12
C LEU A 175 27.05 22.96 2.37
N ARG A 176 27.01 23.51 3.58
CA ARG A 176 27.75 24.74 3.95
C ARG A 176 29.20 24.50 4.38
N ASN A 177 29.56 23.24 4.62
CA ASN A 177 30.94 22.81 4.89
C ASN A 177 31.56 22.22 3.63
#